data_AF-A0A357J196-F1
#
_entry.id   AF-A0A357J196-F1
#
_cell.length_a   1.000
_cell.length_b   1.000
_cell.length_c   1.000
_cell.angle_alpha   90.00
_cell.angle_beta   90.00
_cell.angle_gamma   90.00
#
_symmetry.space_group_name_H-M   'P 1'
#
loop_
_entity.id
_entity.type
_entity.pdbx_description
1 polymer ?
#
loop_
_entity_poly.entity_id
_entity_poly.type
_entity_poly.pdbx_seq_one_letter_code
_entity_poly.pdbx_strand_id
1 'polypeptide(L)'
;MALGFSLASCQTIIFASNPAAETRGFLESIQNQDTQSLKELVRTRSRKLQTFVMTLENLRQSDSPAARAIVRKLNSLKIDECFAGPETGICYLNDGSQVILVRDGLGWQIDLDKSALLQDHSRISQILEQSTWTPREVTIRFSRALLQKDVKEAQSLSTEDTAKIVPLLVERIAEKFPDPSDEEMAEVEAELQTMKCEIYLQQASCAPEKSSKFLPLVQIDGVWRVELRKGPNQQEIR
;
A
#
# COMPACT_ATOMS: atom_id res chain seq x y z
N MET A 1 -66.96 28.87 27.00
CA MET A 1 -66.19 27.61 27.05
C MET A 1 -65.25 27.60 25.86
N ALA A 2 -63.96 27.85 26.07
CA ALA A 2 -62.93 27.75 25.05
C ALA A 2 -62.15 26.46 25.30
N LEU A 3 -62.20 25.52 24.36
CA LEU A 3 -61.39 24.30 24.36
C LEU A 3 -60.01 24.64 23.78
N GLY A 4 -59.02 24.81 24.66
CA GLY A 4 -57.62 24.95 24.27
C GLY A 4 -57.06 23.59 23.83
N PHE A 5 -56.88 23.42 22.52
CA PHE A 5 -56.08 22.33 21.97
C PHE A 5 -54.60 22.65 22.19
N SER A 6 -53.99 22.04 23.20
CA SER A 6 -52.55 22.02 23.36
C SER A 6 -51.96 21.07 22.32
N LEU A 7 -51.46 21.64 21.21
CA LEU A 7 -50.58 20.93 20.28
C LEU A 7 -49.27 20.65 21.00
N ALA A 8 -49.15 19.45 21.57
CA ALA A 8 -47.87 18.91 22.02
C ALA A 8 -46.95 18.81 20.79
N SER A 9 -46.04 19.77 20.67
CA SER A 9 -44.94 19.69 19.71
C SER A 9 -44.00 18.58 20.19
N CYS A 10 -44.05 17.41 19.55
CA CYS A 10 -42.96 16.45 19.63
C CYS A 10 -41.73 17.12 18.99
N GLN A 11 -40.91 17.77 19.83
CA GLN A 11 -39.57 18.15 19.43
C GLN A 11 -38.78 16.85 19.27
N THR A 12 -38.59 16.41 18.03
CA THR A 12 -37.66 15.32 17.73
C THR A 12 -36.26 15.81 18.08
N ILE A 13 -35.77 15.41 19.25
CA ILE A 13 -34.36 15.61 19.64
C ILE A 13 -33.56 14.68 18.72
N ILE A 14 -33.02 15.24 17.64
CA ILE A 14 -32.03 14.54 16.82
C ILE A 14 -30.73 14.57 17.62
N PHE A 15 -30.43 13.49 18.33
CA PHE A 15 -29.06 13.25 18.79
C PHE A 15 -28.22 13.10 17.52
N ALA A 16 -27.43 14.11 17.18
CA ALA A 16 -26.36 13.94 16.22
C ALA A 16 -25.39 12.92 16.84
N SER A 17 -25.51 11.65 16.44
CA SER A 17 -24.59 10.59 16.82
C SER A 17 -23.18 11.01 16.42
N ASN A 18 -22.19 10.75 17.28
CA ASN A 18 -20.81 11.10 16.99
C ASN A 18 -20.24 10.05 16.01
N PRO A 19 -19.74 10.45 14.82
CA PRO A 19 -19.18 9.53 13.82
C PRO A 19 -17.97 8.72 14.32
N ALA A 20 -17.41 9.09 15.48
CA ALA A 20 -16.32 8.36 16.13
C ALA A 20 -16.71 6.93 16.54
N ALA A 21 -17.97 6.63 16.84
CA ALA A 21 -18.38 5.29 17.26
C ALA A 21 -18.28 4.29 16.10
N GLU A 22 -18.88 4.63 14.97
CA GLU A 22 -18.84 3.81 13.76
C GLU A 22 -17.43 3.77 13.15
N THR A 23 -16.67 4.86 13.23
CA THR A 23 -15.26 4.84 12.82
C THR A 23 -14.43 3.91 13.70
N ARG A 24 -14.66 3.87 15.03
CA ARG A 24 -13.98 2.91 15.92
C ARG A 24 -14.32 1.47 15.56
N GLY A 25 -15.61 1.15 15.40
CA GLY A 25 -16.03 -0.19 14.96
C GLY A 25 -15.43 -0.59 13.61
N PHE A 26 -15.28 0.38 12.70
CA PHE A 26 -14.66 0.16 11.40
C PHE A 26 -13.16 -0.14 11.53
N LEU A 27 -12.42 0.63 12.34
CA LEU A 27 -11.00 0.35 12.62
C LEU A 27 -10.81 -0.99 13.33
N GLU A 28 -11.64 -1.30 14.34
CA GLU A 28 -11.62 -2.59 15.03
C GLU A 28 -11.88 -3.75 14.06
N SER A 29 -12.81 -3.60 13.12
CA SER A 29 -13.07 -4.61 12.08
C SER A 29 -11.85 -4.83 11.18
N ILE A 30 -11.11 -3.76 10.85
CA ILE A 30 -9.85 -3.87 10.09
C ILE A 30 -8.77 -4.58 10.90
N GLN A 31 -8.59 -4.18 12.15
CA GLN A 31 -7.55 -4.68 13.06
C GLN A 31 -7.75 -6.16 13.39
N ASN A 32 -9.00 -6.55 13.64
CA ASN A 32 -9.39 -7.93 13.89
C ASN A 32 -9.60 -8.75 12.60
N GLN A 33 -9.48 -8.11 11.43
CA GLN A 33 -9.75 -8.70 10.12
C GLN A 33 -11.14 -9.34 10.03
N ASP A 34 -12.12 -8.73 10.72
CA ASP A 34 -13.52 -9.12 10.70
C ASP A 34 -14.20 -8.55 9.45
N THR A 35 -14.17 -9.33 8.38
CA THR A 35 -14.75 -8.91 7.10
C THR A 35 -16.27 -8.89 7.09
N GLN A 36 -16.94 -9.49 8.09
CA GLN A 36 -18.39 -9.45 8.20
C GLN A 36 -18.83 -8.11 8.80
N SER A 37 -18.31 -7.73 9.96
CA SER A 37 -18.59 -6.43 10.58
C SER A 37 -18.17 -5.27 9.67
N LEU A 38 -17.06 -5.40 8.95
CA LEU A 38 -16.64 -4.42 7.96
C LEU A 38 -17.69 -4.17 6.87
N LYS A 39 -18.34 -5.23 6.35
CA LYS A 39 -19.36 -5.12 5.30
C LYS A 39 -20.64 -4.45 5.79
N GLU A 40 -20.96 -4.57 7.08
CA GLU A 40 -22.14 -3.98 7.70
C GLU A 40 -21.96 -2.47 7.95
N LEU A 41 -20.72 -2.03 8.23
CA LEU A 41 -20.39 -0.64 8.51
C LEU A 41 -20.25 0.23 7.25
N VAL A 42 -20.09 -0.38 6.07
CA VAL A 42 -19.85 0.33 4.81
C VAL A 42 -21.15 0.48 4.02
N ARG A 43 -21.45 1.71 3.60
CA ARG A 43 -22.71 2.08 2.94
C ARG A 43 -23.00 1.30 1.66
N THR A 44 -21.98 1.16 0.81
CA THR A 44 -22.15 0.64 -0.54
C THR A 44 -21.39 -0.67 -0.70
N ARG A 45 -22.05 -1.70 -1.24
CA ARG A 45 -21.41 -2.92 -1.75
C ARG A 45 -20.67 -2.62 -3.05
N SER A 46 -19.61 -1.83 -2.98
CA SER A 46 -18.80 -1.42 -4.12
C SER A 46 -17.70 -2.43 -4.44
N ARG A 47 -17.13 -2.33 -5.65
CA ARG A 47 -15.92 -3.07 -6.01
C ARG A 47 -14.77 -2.78 -5.05
N LYS A 48 -14.65 -1.53 -4.57
CA LYS A 48 -13.66 -1.11 -3.58
C LYS A 48 -13.82 -1.87 -2.26
N LEU A 49 -15.05 -2.04 -1.77
CA LEU A 49 -15.32 -2.88 -0.59
C LEU A 49 -14.91 -4.33 -0.82
N GLN A 50 -15.27 -4.93 -1.96
CA GLN A 50 -14.91 -6.31 -2.27
C GLN A 50 -13.39 -6.52 -2.31
N THR A 51 -12.66 -5.63 -2.97
CA THR A 51 -11.19 -5.72 -3.04
C THR A 51 -10.55 -5.48 -1.68
N PHE A 52 -11.09 -4.56 -0.87
CA PHE A 52 -10.60 -4.33 0.49
C PHE A 52 -10.81 -5.55 1.39
N VAL A 53 -11.99 -6.17 1.33
CA VAL A 53 -12.28 -7.44 2.03
C VAL A 53 -11.31 -8.54 1.62
N MET A 54 -11.11 -8.75 0.32
CA MET A 54 -10.17 -9.76 -0.19
C MET A 54 -8.74 -9.50 0.27
N THR A 55 -8.34 -8.22 0.35
CA THR A 55 -7.02 -7.82 0.86
C THR A 55 -6.86 -8.19 2.34
N LEU A 56 -7.88 -7.96 3.16
CA LEU A 56 -7.88 -8.35 4.57
C LEU A 56 -7.87 -9.88 4.75
N GLU A 57 -8.58 -10.62 3.90
CA GLU A 57 -8.56 -12.08 3.89
C GLU A 57 -7.18 -12.63 3.52
N ASN A 58 -6.52 -12.04 2.52
CA ASN A 58 -5.15 -12.39 2.14
C ASN A 58 -4.15 -12.09 3.26
N LEU A 59 -4.31 -10.96 3.96
CA LEU A 59 -3.51 -10.63 5.15
C LEU A 59 -3.71 -11.66 6.27
N ARG A 60 -4.95 -12.10 6.50
CA ARG A 60 -5.27 -13.12 7.51
C ARG A 60 -4.62 -14.46 7.24
N GLN A 61 -4.49 -14.82 5.97
CA GLN A 61 -3.93 -16.11 5.55
C GLN A 61 -2.40 -16.09 5.39
N SER A 62 -1.75 -14.92 5.52
CA SER A 62 -0.32 -14.77 5.25
C SER A 62 0.49 -14.60 6.55
N ASP A 63 1.45 -15.51 6.76
CA ASP A 63 2.44 -15.42 7.84
C ASP A 63 3.76 -14.76 7.38
N SER A 64 3.74 -13.99 6.30
CA SER A 64 4.96 -13.34 5.81
C SER A 64 5.39 -12.19 6.76
N PRO A 65 6.69 -11.83 6.81
CA PRO A 65 7.12 -10.65 7.56
C PRO A 65 6.44 -9.37 7.06
N ALA A 66 6.10 -9.30 5.77
CA ALA A 66 5.34 -8.18 5.18
C ALA A 66 3.90 -8.12 5.69
N ALA A 67 3.20 -9.26 5.74
CA ALA A 67 1.86 -9.34 6.32
C ALA A 67 1.89 -8.88 7.78
N ARG A 68 2.86 -9.33 8.58
CA ARG A 68 3.05 -8.87 9.97
C ARG A 68 3.33 -7.37 10.07
N ALA A 69 4.14 -6.81 9.18
CA ALA A 69 4.42 -5.36 9.15
C ALA A 69 3.15 -4.55 8.82
N ILE A 70 2.38 -5.01 7.84
CA ILE A 70 1.10 -4.38 7.47
C ILE A 70 0.11 -4.46 8.63
N VAL A 71 -0.06 -5.64 9.26
CA VAL A 71 -0.94 -5.80 10.43
C VAL A 71 -0.52 -4.88 11.57
N ARG A 72 0.78 -4.76 11.87
CA ARG A 72 1.27 -3.80 12.88
C ARG A 72 0.89 -2.35 12.53
N LYS A 73 0.97 -1.98 11.25
CA LYS A 73 0.54 -0.65 10.78
C LYS A 73 -0.97 -0.47 10.95
N LEU A 74 -1.80 -1.45 10.57
CA LEU A 74 -3.25 -1.42 10.77
C LEU A 74 -3.63 -1.27 12.25
N ASN A 75 -2.95 -2.01 13.13
CA ASN A 75 -3.16 -1.96 14.58
C ASN A 75 -2.67 -0.65 15.22
N SER A 76 -1.85 0.13 14.52
CA SER A 76 -1.43 1.45 14.98
C SER A 76 -2.42 2.56 14.65
N LEU A 77 -3.40 2.31 13.77
CA LEU A 77 -4.40 3.31 13.36
C LEU A 77 -5.32 3.66 14.53
N LYS A 78 -5.46 4.95 14.79
CA LYS A 78 -6.33 5.52 15.82
C LYS A 78 -7.02 6.76 15.28
N ILE A 79 -8.19 7.06 15.83
CA ILE A 79 -8.89 8.32 15.58
C ILE A 79 -8.16 9.41 16.35
N ASP A 80 -7.74 10.46 15.63
CA ASP A 80 -7.24 11.69 16.23
C ASP A 80 -8.40 12.63 16.54
N GLU A 81 -9.23 12.92 15.53
CA GLU A 81 -10.33 13.87 15.65
C GLU A 81 -11.48 13.50 14.72
N CYS A 82 -12.71 13.82 15.12
CA CYS A 82 -13.90 13.62 14.28
C CYS A 82 -14.80 14.85 14.27
N PHE A 83 -15.34 15.16 13.09
CA PHE A 83 -16.27 16.25 12.86
C PHE A 83 -17.56 15.69 12.26
N ALA A 84 -18.70 16.13 12.81
CA ALA A 84 -20.03 15.77 12.33
C ALA A 84 -20.67 16.96 11.63
N GLY A 85 -20.93 16.82 10.34
CA GLY A 85 -21.81 17.71 9.58
C GLY A 85 -23.27 17.20 9.57
N PRO A 86 -24.18 17.91 8.90
CA PRO A 86 -25.59 17.52 8.85
C PRO A 86 -25.83 16.18 8.11
N GLU A 87 -25.06 15.93 7.04
CA GLU A 87 -25.19 14.74 6.18
C GLU A 87 -23.90 13.91 6.07
N THR A 88 -22.75 14.52 6.40
CA THR A 88 -21.43 13.91 6.26
C THR A 88 -20.62 14.08 7.53
N GLY A 89 -19.94 13.01 7.93
CA GLY A 89 -18.94 13.02 9.00
C GLY A 89 -17.55 12.79 8.41
N ILE A 90 -16.54 13.25 9.12
CA ILE A 90 -15.13 12.97 8.80
C ILE A 90 -14.39 12.66 10.09
N CYS A 91 -13.61 11.60 10.08
CA CYS A 91 -12.68 11.26 11.15
C CYS A 91 -11.26 11.20 10.60
N TYR A 92 -10.38 11.99 11.18
CA TYR A 92 -8.95 12.01 10.90
C TYR A 92 -8.25 10.93 11.73
N LEU A 93 -7.33 10.21 11.09
CA LEU A 93 -6.52 9.19 11.73
C LEU A 93 -5.11 9.71 12.02
N ASN A 94 -4.42 9.08 12.97
CA ASN A 94 -3.07 9.43 13.39
C ASN A 94 -1.97 9.30 12.32
N ASP A 95 -2.27 8.69 11.18
CA ASP A 95 -1.38 8.62 10.01
C ASP A 95 -1.70 9.70 8.95
N GLY A 96 -2.62 10.62 9.26
CA GLY A 96 -3.08 11.68 8.36
C GLY A 96 -4.15 11.24 7.35
N SER A 97 -4.57 9.96 7.37
CA SER A 97 -5.68 9.50 6.52
C SER A 97 -7.04 9.94 7.08
N GLN A 98 -8.06 9.89 6.23
CA GLN A 98 -9.42 10.30 6.58
C GLN A 98 -10.44 9.20 6.29
N VAL A 99 -11.36 9.01 7.23
CA VAL A 99 -12.55 8.17 7.11
C VAL A 99 -13.75 9.08 6.91
N ILE A 100 -14.42 8.94 5.78
CA ILE A 100 -15.64 9.70 5.46
C ILE A 100 -16.86 8.86 5.81
N LEU A 101 -17.79 9.49 6.50
CA LEU A 101 -19.06 8.90 6.90
C LEU A 101 -20.20 9.65 6.25
N VAL A 102 -21.25 8.92 5.89
CA VAL A 102 -22.51 9.49 5.41
C VAL A 102 -23.61 9.06 6.35
N ARG A 103 -24.55 9.97 6.60
CA ARG A 103 -25.68 9.69 7.48
C ARG A 103 -26.57 8.60 6.87
N ASP A 104 -26.96 7.63 7.68
CA ASP A 104 -27.93 6.59 7.33
C ASP A 104 -28.93 6.42 8.49
N GLY A 105 -30.13 6.99 8.32
CA GLY A 105 -31.13 7.08 9.39
C GLY A 105 -30.60 7.84 10.62
N LEU A 106 -30.53 7.16 11.76
CA LEU A 106 -30.02 7.73 13.02
C LEU A 106 -28.52 7.49 13.24
N GLY A 107 -27.88 6.71 12.35
CA GLY A 107 -26.48 6.32 12.46
C GLY A 107 -25.61 6.88 11.34
N TRP A 108 -24.36 6.43 11.35
CA TRP A 108 -23.38 6.71 10.31
C TRP A 108 -22.98 5.43 9.58
N GLN A 109 -22.70 5.55 8.29
CA GLN A 109 -22.06 4.49 7.52
C GLN A 109 -20.82 5.03 6.83
N ILE A 110 -19.81 4.17 6.69
CA ILE A 110 -18.55 4.51 6.04
C ILE A 110 -18.76 4.61 4.53
N ASP A 111 -18.37 5.75 3.96
CA ASP A 111 -18.23 5.94 2.52
C ASP A 111 -16.77 5.62 2.14
N LEU A 112 -16.52 4.34 1.81
CA LEU A 112 -15.18 3.89 1.42
C LEU A 112 -14.68 4.59 0.16
N ASP A 113 -15.55 5.01 -0.75
CA ASP A 113 -15.14 5.61 -2.02
C ASP A 113 -14.55 7.01 -1.79
N LYS A 114 -15.07 7.74 -0.81
CA LYS A 114 -14.56 9.06 -0.37
C LYS A 114 -13.50 9.00 0.73
N SER A 115 -13.40 7.87 1.43
CA SER A 115 -12.37 7.65 2.44
C SER A 115 -11.01 7.44 1.80
N ALA A 116 -10.00 8.14 2.31
CA ALA A 116 -8.61 8.00 1.91
C ALA A 116 -7.86 7.10 2.89
N LEU A 117 -8.43 5.95 3.24
CA LEU A 117 -7.74 4.95 4.06
C LEU A 117 -6.59 4.35 3.27
N LEU A 118 -5.42 4.29 3.91
CA LEU A 118 -4.21 3.59 3.45
C LEU A 118 -4.04 3.66 1.94
N GLN A 119 -3.43 4.74 1.45
CA GLN A 119 -3.09 4.98 0.04
C GLN A 119 -3.04 3.67 -0.77
N ASP A 120 -4.18 3.38 -1.39
CA ASP A 120 -4.52 2.21 -2.19
C ASP A 120 -4.38 0.82 -1.54
N HIS A 121 -5.50 0.11 -1.35
CA HIS A 121 -5.53 -1.34 -1.05
C HIS A 121 -4.81 -2.18 -2.11
N SER A 122 -4.72 -1.67 -3.34
CA SER A 122 -3.91 -2.25 -4.43
C SER A 122 -2.42 -2.28 -4.04
N ARG A 123 -1.94 -1.27 -3.30
CA ARG A 123 -0.57 -1.24 -2.77
C ARG A 123 -0.33 -2.35 -1.74
N ILE A 124 -1.28 -2.64 -0.87
CA ILE A 124 -1.15 -3.76 0.10
C ILE A 124 -1.09 -5.09 -0.64
N SER A 125 -1.99 -5.32 -1.59
CA SER A 125 -1.98 -6.54 -2.41
C SER A 125 -0.67 -6.69 -3.18
N GLN A 126 -0.17 -5.59 -3.78
CA GLN A 126 1.12 -5.55 -4.46
C GLN A 126 2.27 -5.85 -3.49
N ILE A 127 2.27 -5.28 -2.27
CA ILE A 127 3.31 -5.57 -1.26
C ILE A 127 3.29 -7.04 -0.86
N LEU A 128 2.11 -7.65 -0.68
CA LEU A 128 2.00 -9.07 -0.35
C LEU A 128 2.51 -9.95 -1.48
N GLU A 129 2.16 -9.64 -2.73
CA GLU A 129 2.72 -10.32 -3.90
C GLU A 129 4.25 -10.17 -3.95
N GLN A 130 4.76 -8.94 -3.84
CA GLN A 130 6.19 -8.63 -3.83
C GLN A 130 6.95 -9.31 -2.69
N SER A 131 6.29 -9.57 -1.55
CA SER A 131 6.91 -10.27 -0.42
C SER A 131 7.25 -11.73 -0.71
N THR A 132 6.67 -12.31 -1.77
CA THR A 132 7.00 -13.66 -2.23
C THR A 132 8.20 -13.70 -3.17
N TRP A 133 8.63 -12.55 -3.70
CA TRP A 133 9.69 -12.48 -4.70
C TRP A 133 11.06 -12.65 -4.03
N THR A 134 11.90 -13.44 -4.69
CA THR A 134 13.31 -13.61 -4.35
C THR A 134 14.13 -12.39 -4.77
N PRO A 135 15.34 -12.19 -4.19
CA PRO A 135 16.25 -11.13 -4.65
C PRO A 135 16.54 -11.18 -6.15
N ARG A 136 16.62 -12.40 -6.71
CA ARG A 136 16.81 -12.64 -8.14
C ARG A 136 15.66 -12.08 -8.96
N GLU A 137 14.43 -12.38 -8.58
CA GLU A 137 13.24 -11.89 -9.29
C GLU A 137 13.10 -10.37 -9.22
N VAL A 138 13.35 -9.77 -8.04
CA VAL A 138 13.35 -8.30 -7.88
C VAL A 138 14.40 -7.66 -8.78
N THR A 139 15.61 -8.21 -8.81
CA THR A 139 16.72 -7.69 -9.65
C THR A 139 16.38 -7.77 -11.13
N ILE A 140 15.88 -8.92 -11.61
CA ILE A 140 15.49 -9.08 -13.02
C ILE A 140 14.37 -8.10 -13.38
N ARG A 141 13.32 -7.99 -12.55
CA ARG A 141 12.22 -7.05 -12.79
C ARG A 141 12.69 -5.59 -12.80
N PHE A 142 13.58 -5.22 -11.89
CA PHE A 142 14.15 -3.87 -11.84
C PHE A 142 14.99 -3.57 -13.08
N SER A 143 15.88 -4.48 -13.48
CA SER A 143 16.69 -4.32 -14.69
C SER A 143 15.82 -4.23 -15.95
N ARG A 144 14.78 -5.07 -16.07
CA ARG A 144 13.82 -4.99 -17.18
C ARG A 144 13.06 -3.67 -17.19
N ALA A 145 12.59 -3.20 -16.04
CA ALA A 145 11.89 -1.93 -15.93
C ALA A 145 12.78 -0.75 -16.39
N LEU A 146 14.06 -0.77 -16.03
CA LEU A 146 15.01 0.23 -16.50
C LEU A 146 15.22 0.19 -18.02
N LEU A 147 15.37 -1.00 -18.61
CA LEU A 147 15.52 -1.18 -20.07
C LEU A 147 14.27 -0.73 -20.84
N GLN A 148 13.09 -1.01 -20.28
CA GLN A 148 11.79 -0.64 -20.84
C GLN A 148 11.40 0.81 -20.55
N LYS A 149 12.27 1.58 -19.88
CA LYS A 149 12.03 2.97 -19.48
C LYS A 149 10.81 3.13 -18.55
N ASP A 150 10.43 2.07 -17.82
CA ASP A 150 9.35 2.07 -16.83
C ASP A 150 9.85 2.57 -15.47
N VAL A 151 9.83 3.90 -15.33
CA VAL A 151 10.21 4.59 -14.09
C VAL A 151 9.36 4.14 -12.91
N LYS A 152 8.05 3.91 -13.12
CA LYS A 152 7.11 3.63 -12.04
C LYS A 152 7.35 2.26 -11.43
N GLU A 153 7.52 1.24 -12.28
CA GLU A 153 7.85 -0.11 -11.83
C GLU A 153 9.22 -0.11 -11.12
N ALA A 154 10.24 0.48 -11.73
CA ALA A 154 11.58 0.55 -11.15
C ALA A 154 11.61 1.28 -9.78
N GLN A 155 10.85 2.37 -9.63
CA GLN A 155 10.65 3.05 -8.34
C GLN A 155 9.94 2.17 -7.33
N SER A 156 8.94 1.39 -7.74
CA SER A 156 8.22 0.49 -6.85
C SER A 156 9.12 -0.60 -6.28
N LEU A 157 10.15 -1.04 -7.02
CA LEU A 157 11.11 -2.07 -6.64
C LEU A 157 12.29 -1.53 -5.81
N SER A 158 12.33 -0.22 -5.61
CA SER A 158 13.46 0.50 -5.01
C SER A 158 13.20 0.88 -3.55
N THR A 159 14.26 1.06 -2.77
CA THR A 159 14.16 1.82 -1.52
C THR A 159 13.77 3.27 -1.80
N GLU A 160 13.29 4.02 -0.81
CA GLU A 160 12.88 5.41 -1.00
C GLU A 160 13.98 6.28 -1.62
N ASP A 161 15.22 6.11 -1.16
CA ASP A 161 16.36 6.87 -1.67
C ASP A 161 16.78 6.46 -3.08
N THR A 162 16.73 5.15 -3.39
CA THR A 162 16.95 4.67 -4.76
C THR A 162 15.85 5.18 -5.68
N ALA A 163 14.59 5.19 -5.25
CA ALA A 163 13.46 5.64 -6.06
C ALA A 163 13.61 7.11 -6.52
N LYS A 164 14.26 7.96 -5.70
CA LYS A 164 14.57 9.35 -6.05
C LYS A 164 15.55 9.48 -7.22
N ILE A 165 16.43 8.49 -7.42
CA ILE A 165 17.43 8.51 -8.50
C ILE A 165 17.04 7.66 -9.73
N VAL A 166 15.99 6.84 -9.64
CA VAL A 166 15.53 5.99 -10.75
C VAL A 166 15.33 6.76 -12.07
N PRO A 167 14.71 7.95 -12.12
CA PRO A 167 14.57 8.70 -13.37
C PRO A 167 15.90 8.94 -14.08
N LEU A 168 16.94 9.31 -13.32
CA LEU A 168 18.29 9.53 -13.85
C LEU A 168 18.95 8.23 -14.35
N LEU A 169 18.62 7.08 -13.75
CA LEU A 169 19.11 5.78 -14.20
C LEU A 169 18.46 5.36 -15.51
N VAL A 170 17.16 5.59 -15.65
CA VAL A 170 16.42 5.34 -16.89
C VAL A 170 16.95 6.20 -18.02
N GLU A 171 17.20 7.49 -17.78
CA GLU A 171 17.81 8.39 -18.76
C GLU A 171 19.19 7.87 -19.23
N ARG A 172 20.08 7.50 -18.30
CA ARG A 172 21.40 6.96 -18.64
C ARG A 172 21.34 5.66 -19.43
N ILE A 173 20.37 4.79 -19.13
CA ILE A 173 20.19 3.54 -19.86
C ILE A 173 19.64 3.82 -21.25
N ALA A 174 18.71 4.77 -21.39
CA ALA A 174 18.22 5.21 -22.68
C ALA A 174 19.31 5.87 -23.55
N GLU A 175 20.28 6.59 -22.97
CA GLU A 175 21.44 7.12 -23.71
C GLU A 175 22.36 6.00 -24.21
N LYS A 176 22.53 4.95 -23.41
CA LYS A 176 23.38 3.80 -23.75
C LYS A 176 22.70 2.85 -24.74
N PHE A 177 21.37 2.77 -24.68
CA PHE A 177 20.51 1.92 -25.51
C PHE A 177 19.33 2.75 -26.04
N PRO A 178 19.55 3.64 -27.03
CA PRO A 178 18.52 4.54 -27.54
C PRO A 178 17.37 3.78 -28.19
N ASP A 179 17.70 2.77 -29.00
CA ASP A 179 16.77 1.89 -29.73
C ASP A 179 17.38 0.47 -29.86
N PRO A 180 17.34 -0.35 -28.79
CA PRO A 180 17.88 -1.71 -28.86
C PRO A 180 17.05 -2.55 -29.84
N SER A 181 17.73 -3.26 -30.72
CA SER A 181 17.12 -4.26 -31.60
C SER A 181 16.51 -5.42 -30.80
N ASP A 182 15.60 -6.18 -31.42
CA ASP A 182 15.03 -7.38 -30.80
C ASP A 182 16.10 -8.40 -30.40
N GLU A 183 17.18 -8.51 -31.18
CA GLU A 183 18.33 -9.36 -30.87
C GLU A 183 19.08 -8.86 -29.64
N GLU A 184 19.38 -7.56 -29.54
CA GLU A 184 20.03 -6.98 -28.35
C GLU A 184 19.17 -7.12 -27.10
N MET A 185 17.85 -6.94 -27.22
CA MET A 185 16.92 -7.18 -26.12
C MET A 185 16.89 -8.64 -25.69
N ALA A 186 16.95 -9.58 -26.65
CA ALA A 186 17.01 -11.01 -26.36
C ALA A 186 18.33 -11.41 -25.69
N GLU A 187 19.46 -10.84 -26.09
CA GLU A 187 20.76 -11.08 -25.47
C GLU A 187 20.81 -10.56 -24.03
N VAL A 188 20.35 -9.34 -23.80
CA VAL A 188 20.26 -8.76 -22.45
C VAL A 188 19.32 -9.58 -21.57
N GLU A 189 18.20 -10.03 -22.12
CA GLU A 189 17.26 -10.88 -21.39
C GLU A 189 17.88 -12.25 -21.04
N ALA A 190 18.60 -12.88 -21.97
CA ALA A 190 19.33 -14.11 -21.71
C ALA A 190 20.42 -13.91 -20.64
N GLU A 191 21.11 -12.78 -20.64
CA GLU A 191 22.08 -12.42 -19.60
C GLU A 191 21.40 -12.28 -18.23
N LEU A 192 20.25 -11.60 -18.14
CA LEU A 192 19.47 -11.47 -16.90
C LEU A 192 19.02 -12.84 -16.37
N GLN A 193 18.83 -13.86 -17.21
CA GLN A 193 18.52 -15.21 -16.73
C GLN A 193 19.70 -15.88 -16.02
N THR A 194 20.94 -15.48 -16.28
CA THR A 194 22.14 -15.98 -15.59
C THR A 194 22.36 -15.38 -14.20
N MET A 195 21.41 -14.58 -13.70
CA MET A 195 21.53 -13.88 -12.42
C MET A 195 21.84 -14.83 -11.26
N LYS A 196 22.93 -14.54 -10.55
CA LYS A 196 23.29 -15.11 -9.26
C LYS A 196 23.13 -14.07 -8.17
N CYS A 197 22.71 -14.52 -7.00
CA CYS A 197 22.52 -13.68 -5.83
C CYS A 197 23.26 -14.28 -4.63
N GLU A 198 24.04 -13.46 -3.97
CA GLU A 198 24.61 -13.74 -2.66
C GLU A 198 23.69 -13.14 -1.61
N ILE A 199 23.21 -13.96 -0.67
CA ILE A 199 22.22 -13.54 0.34
C ILE A 199 22.86 -13.70 1.71
N TYR A 200 22.90 -12.59 2.46
CA TYR A 200 23.35 -12.57 3.84
C TYR A 200 22.33 -11.82 4.71
N LEU A 201 21.63 -12.55 5.56
CA LEU A 201 20.57 -12.01 6.42
C LEU A 201 19.52 -11.25 5.59
N GLN A 202 19.40 -9.94 5.82
CA GLN A 202 18.45 -9.04 5.16
C GLN A 202 19.09 -8.26 4.00
N GLN A 203 20.25 -8.69 3.52
CA GLN A 203 20.94 -8.08 2.39
C GLN A 203 21.15 -9.13 1.31
N ALA A 204 21.08 -8.69 0.06
CA ALA A 204 21.44 -9.51 -1.08
C ALA A 204 22.20 -8.69 -2.10
N SER A 205 23.03 -9.36 -2.88
CA SER A 205 23.82 -8.76 -3.94
C SER A 205 23.65 -9.63 -5.18
N CYS A 206 23.05 -9.10 -6.24
CA CYS A 206 22.71 -9.88 -7.43
C CYS A 206 23.42 -9.35 -8.68
N ALA A 207 24.02 -10.23 -9.47
CA ALA A 207 24.61 -9.90 -10.76
C ALA A 207 24.43 -11.06 -11.76
N PRO A 208 24.34 -10.80 -13.07
CA PRO A 208 24.60 -11.81 -14.08
C PRO A 208 25.98 -12.45 -13.86
N GLU A 209 26.13 -13.72 -14.18
CA GLU A 209 27.38 -14.48 -13.92
C GLU A 209 28.65 -13.82 -14.48
N LYS A 210 28.53 -13.06 -15.57
CA LYS A 210 29.64 -12.40 -16.25
C LYS A 210 29.84 -10.94 -15.83
N SER A 211 29.00 -10.40 -14.96
CA SER A 211 29.06 -9.01 -14.52
C SER A 211 29.87 -8.88 -13.23
N SER A 212 30.77 -7.90 -13.19
CA SER A 212 31.47 -7.48 -11.97
C SER A 212 30.68 -6.46 -11.14
N LYS A 213 29.56 -5.96 -11.67
CA LYS A 213 28.71 -4.98 -10.99
C LYS A 213 27.49 -5.69 -10.44
N PHE A 214 27.43 -5.74 -9.11
CA PHE A 214 26.30 -6.27 -8.41
C PHE A 214 25.29 -5.20 -8.08
N LEU A 215 24.01 -5.57 -8.18
CA LEU A 215 22.89 -4.79 -7.71
C LEU A 215 22.63 -5.13 -6.24
N PRO A 216 22.84 -4.18 -5.31
CA PRO A 216 22.52 -4.38 -3.90
C PRO A 216 21.02 -4.34 -3.66
N LEU A 217 20.54 -5.24 -2.80
CA LEU A 217 19.19 -5.30 -2.31
C LEU A 217 19.19 -5.39 -0.77
N VAL A 218 18.15 -4.83 -0.18
CA VAL A 218 17.86 -4.91 1.24
C VAL A 218 16.42 -5.38 1.44
N GLN A 219 16.18 -6.19 2.46
CA GLN A 219 14.85 -6.60 2.85
C GLN A 219 14.28 -5.58 3.83
N ILE A 220 13.22 -4.87 3.43
CA ILE A 220 12.49 -3.92 4.27
C ILE A 220 11.08 -4.47 4.46
N ASP A 221 10.70 -4.67 5.73
CA ASP A 221 9.40 -5.24 6.09
C ASP A 221 9.07 -6.53 5.32
N GLY A 222 10.07 -7.41 5.14
CA GLY A 222 9.89 -8.68 4.44
C GLY A 222 9.89 -8.60 2.91
N VAL A 223 9.99 -7.41 2.32
CA VAL A 223 10.06 -7.22 0.86
C VAL A 223 11.46 -6.80 0.44
N TRP A 224 12.00 -7.47 -0.57
CA TRP A 224 13.30 -7.11 -1.16
C TRP A 224 13.18 -5.84 -2.00
N ARG A 225 14.10 -4.90 -1.79
CA ARG A 225 14.15 -3.61 -2.47
C ARG A 225 15.58 -3.31 -2.92
N VAL A 226 15.73 -2.68 -4.08
CA VAL A 226 17.03 -2.25 -4.61
C VAL A 226 17.55 -1.04 -3.83
N GLU A 227 18.79 -1.12 -3.31
CA GLU A 227 19.43 -0.08 -2.48
C GLU A 227 20.70 0.49 -3.12
N LEU A 228 20.55 1.46 -4.03
CA LEU A 228 21.66 2.17 -4.64
C LEU A 228 22.12 3.32 -3.75
N ARG A 229 23.16 3.10 -2.95
CA ARG A 229 23.78 4.16 -2.15
C ARG A 229 24.55 5.15 -3.03
N LYS A 230 24.39 6.44 -2.75
CA LYS A 230 25.04 7.55 -3.46
C LYS A 230 26.49 7.79 -3.00
N GLY A 231 27.42 6.83 -3.19
CA GLY A 231 28.90 6.95 -2.96
C GLY A 231 29.36 7.27 -1.52
N PRO A 232 30.66 7.24 -1.13
CA PRO A 232 31.91 6.86 -1.83
C PRO A 232 32.57 5.58 -1.26
N ASN A 233 31.86 4.72 -0.54
CA ASN A 233 32.39 3.45 -0.04
C ASN A 233 31.59 2.28 -0.60
N GLN A 234 31.97 1.83 -1.80
CA GLN A 234 31.85 0.41 -2.14
C GLN A 234 32.79 -0.35 -1.20
N GLN A 235 32.36 -0.59 0.04
CA GLN A 235 32.82 -1.78 0.72
C GLN A 235 32.00 -2.90 0.12
N GLU A 236 32.60 -3.55 -0.88
CA GLU A 236 32.26 -4.90 -1.30
C GLU A 236 31.94 -5.72 -0.04
N ILE A 237 30.72 -6.21 0.06
CA ILE A 237 30.48 -7.39 0.88
C ILE A 237 31.31 -8.47 0.20
N ARG A 238 32.44 -8.81 0.81
CA ARG A 238 33.27 -9.97 0.48
C ARG A 238 32.93 -11.11 1.40
#